data_AF-A0A849TN28-F1
#
_entry.id   AF-A0A849TN28-F1
#
_cell.length_a   1.000
_cell.length_b   1.000
_cell.length_c   1.000
_cell.angle_alpha   90.00
_cell.angle_beta   90.00
_cell.angle_gamma   90.00
#
_symmetry.space_group_name_H-M   'P 1'
#
loop_
_entity.id
_entity.type
_entity.pdbx_description
1 polymer ?
#
loop_
_entity_poly.entity_id
_entity_poly.type
_entity_poly.pdbx_seq_one_letter_code
_entity_poly.pdbx_strand_id
1 'polypeptide(L)'
;MNRHQFKLILEAALLTTTEPLSIAELKKLSDVSLDTKQMETLLEELAQEWQGRGVEVVRVASGWRFRSKPEMQSYLDRLNPQKPPRYSRAVLETLAIIAYHQPVTRGDIEEIRGVAVSTQIIKTLEARGWVEAIGTRDTPGKP
;
A
#
# COMPACT_ATOMS: atom_id res chain seq x y z
N MET A 1 -26.52 -26.25 -9.15
CA MET A 1 -26.15 -24.94 -9.73
C MET A 1 -25.72 -25.11 -11.19
N ASN A 2 -26.21 -24.29 -12.12
CA ASN A 2 -25.77 -24.33 -13.52
C ASN A 2 -24.45 -23.55 -13.69
N ARG A 3 -23.61 -23.95 -14.67
CA ARG A 3 -22.30 -23.34 -14.97
C ARG A 3 -22.39 -21.82 -15.15
N HIS A 4 -23.41 -21.33 -15.85
CA HIS A 4 -23.60 -19.89 -16.06
C HIS A 4 -23.89 -19.15 -14.75
N GLN A 5 -24.79 -19.69 -13.92
CA GLN A 5 -25.09 -19.12 -12.61
C GLN A 5 -23.85 -19.08 -11.71
N PHE A 6 -22.99 -20.10 -11.78
CA PHE A 6 -21.76 -20.10 -11.01
C PHE A 6 -20.75 -19.05 -11.50
N LYS A 7 -20.62 -18.84 -12.81
CA LYS A 7 -19.79 -17.75 -13.34
C LYS A 7 -20.25 -16.37 -12.83
N LEU A 8 -21.55 -16.13 -12.73
CA LEU A 8 -22.09 -14.90 -12.13
C LEU A 8 -21.71 -14.75 -10.65
N ILE A 9 -21.70 -15.85 -9.89
CA ILE A 9 -21.27 -15.85 -8.49
C ILE A 9 -19.77 -15.54 -8.37
N LEU A 10 -18.94 -16.15 -9.22
CA LEU A 10 -17.50 -15.87 -9.26
C LEU A 10 -17.22 -14.41 -9.62
N GLU A 11 -17.92 -13.88 -10.63
CA GLU A 11 -17.83 -12.46 -11.01
C GLU A 11 -18.17 -11.54 -9.85
N ALA A 12 -19.31 -11.77 -9.20
CA ALA A 12 -19.75 -10.98 -8.06
C ALA A 12 -18.76 -11.06 -6.88
N ALA A 13 -18.24 -12.25 -6.57
CA ALA A 13 -17.28 -12.44 -5.50
C ALA A 13 -15.95 -11.70 -5.78
N LEU A 14 -15.42 -11.80 -7.00
CA LEU A 14 -14.18 -11.14 -7.40
C LEU A 14 -14.32 -9.62 -7.50
N LEU A 15 -15.51 -9.08 -7.86
CA LEU A 15 -15.75 -7.63 -7.93
C LEU A 15 -15.94 -7.00 -6.55
N THR A 16 -16.52 -7.73 -5.61
CA THR A 16 -16.85 -7.21 -4.27
C THR A 16 -15.72 -7.35 -3.25
N THR A 17 -14.75 -8.23 -3.53
CA THR A 17 -13.60 -8.46 -2.64
C THR A 17 -12.43 -7.55 -3.01
N THR A 18 -11.80 -6.95 -2.00
CA THR A 18 -10.60 -6.10 -2.18
C THR A 18 -9.32 -6.89 -2.40
N GLU A 19 -9.23 -8.08 -1.80
CA GLU A 19 -8.07 -8.97 -1.85
C GLU A 19 -8.24 -10.06 -2.93
N PRO A 20 -7.12 -10.59 -3.49
CA PRO A 20 -7.18 -11.72 -4.40
C PRO A 20 -7.74 -12.96 -3.71
N LEU A 21 -8.64 -13.67 -4.40
CA LEU A 21 -9.24 -14.92 -3.91
C LEU A 21 -8.50 -16.12 -4.48
N SER A 22 -8.06 -17.01 -3.59
CA SER A 22 -7.44 -18.27 -3.97
C SER A 22 -8.45 -19.23 -4.61
N ILE A 23 -7.97 -20.20 -5.39
CA ILE A 23 -8.84 -21.26 -5.95
C ILE A 23 -9.57 -22.02 -4.83
N ALA A 24 -8.91 -22.24 -3.69
CA ALA A 24 -9.51 -22.91 -2.54
C ALA A 24 -10.69 -22.12 -1.96
N GLU A 25 -10.62 -20.79 -1.91
CA GLU A 25 -11.72 -19.95 -1.46
C GLU A 25 -12.86 -19.89 -2.47
N LEU A 26 -12.54 -19.75 -3.77
CA LEU A 26 -13.53 -19.74 -4.83
C LEU A 26 -14.29 -21.07 -4.92
N LYS A 27 -13.64 -22.21 -4.62
CA LYS A 27 -14.29 -23.51 -4.53
C LYS A 27 -15.34 -23.59 -3.42
N LYS A 28 -15.17 -22.85 -2.31
CA LYS A 28 -16.17 -22.80 -1.22
C LYS A 28 -17.48 -22.16 -1.64
N LEU A 29 -17.48 -21.36 -2.71
CA LEU A 29 -18.68 -20.74 -3.27
C LEU A 29 -19.52 -21.71 -4.11
N SER A 30 -19.02 -22.93 -4.33
CA SER A 30 -19.72 -23.96 -5.10
C SER A 30 -20.29 -25.04 -4.21
N ASP A 31 -21.55 -25.40 -4.44
CA ASP A 31 -22.18 -26.58 -3.83
C ASP A 31 -21.71 -27.90 -4.49
N VAL A 32 -20.89 -27.82 -5.53
CA VAL A 32 -20.40 -28.98 -6.31
C VAL A 32 -18.89 -29.07 -6.18
N SER A 33 -18.38 -30.29 -6.00
CA SER A 33 -16.95 -30.55 -6.02
C SER A 33 -16.39 -30.29 -7.42
N LEU A 34 -15.76 -29.14 -7.61
CA LEU A 34 -15.04 -28.76 -8.83
C LEU A 34 -13.56 -29.08 -8.68
N ASP A 35 -12.99 -29.75 -9.68
CA ASP A 35 -11.54 -29.90 -9.74
C ASP A 35 -10.87 -28.55 -10.01
N THR A 36 -9.61 -28.43 -9.59
CA THR A 36 -8.79 -27.22 -9.75
C THR A 36 -8.73 -26.80 -11.22
N LYS A 37 -8.54 -27.76 -12.13
CA LYS A 37 -8.48 -27.48 -13.56
C LYS A 37 -9.79 -26.90 -14.10
N GLN A 38 -10.93 -27.42 -13.66
CA GLN A 38 -12.24 -26.92 -14.07
C GLN A 38 -12.47 -25.49 -13.56
N MET A 39 -12.04 -25.19 -12.34
CA MET A 39 -12.11 -23.84 -11.78
C MET A 39 -11.22 -22.88 -12.57
N GLU A 40 -10.00 -23.26 -12.92
CA GLU A 40 -9.10 -22.44 -13.73
C GLU A 40 -9.71 -22.16 -15.11
N THR A 41 -10.29 -23.16 -15.78
CA THR A 41 -10.98 -22.95 -17.06
C THR A 41 -12.15 -21.96 -16.94
N LEU A 42 -12.94 -22.03 -15.87
CA LEU A 42 -14.04 -21.10 -15.64
C LEU A 42 -13.57 -19.66 -15.44
N LEU A 43 -12.47 -19.48 -14.72
CA LEU A 43 -11.87 -18.17 -14.46
C LEU A 43 -11.21 -17.60 -15.72
N GLU A 44 -10.60 -18.43 -16.55
CA GLU A 44 -10.07 -18.05 -17.85
C GLU A 44 -11.19 -17.64 -18.83
N GLU A 45 -12.29 -18.39 -18.86
CA GLU A 45 -13.49 -18.00 -19.63
C GLU A 45 -14.03 -16.65 -19.16
N LEU A 46 -14.16 -16.46 -17.84
CA LEU A 46 -14.60 -15.18 -17.28
C LEU A 46 -13.64 -14.05 -17.66
N ALA A 47 -12.33 -14.29 -17.62
CA ALA A 47 -11.33 -13.32 -18.05
C ALA A 47 -11.47 -12.95 -19.54
N GLN A 48 -11.80 -13.93 -20.39
CA GLN A 48 -12.08 -13.69 -21.81
C GLN A 48 -13.38 -12.89 -22.02
N GLU A 49 -14.45 -13.20 -21.29
CA GLU A 49 -15.73 -12.49 -21.34
C GLU A 49 -15.60 -11.00 -20.93
N TRP A 50 -14.60 -10.69 -20.10
CA TRP A 50 -14.27 -9.32 -19.67
C TRP A 50 -13.25 -8.61 -20.57
N GLN A 51 -12.81 -9.22 -21.67
CA GLN A 51 -12.00 -8.51 -22.66
C GLN A 51 -12.73 -7.29 -23.24
N GLY A 52 -11.97 -6.26 -23.59
CA GLY A 52 -12.52 -4.99 -24.08
C GLY A 52 -13.13 -4.06 -23.01
N ARG A 53 -13.28 -4.50 -21.75
CA ARG A 53 -13.75 -3.65 -20.64
C ARG A 53 -12.59 -2.89 -19.97
N GLY A 54 -12.91 -1.87 -19.15
CA GLY A 54 -11.91 -1.07 -18.42
C GLY A 54 -11.31 -1.77 -17.18
N VAL A 55 -11.88 -2.90 -16.78
CA VAL A 55 -11.36 -3.81 -15.75
C VAL A 55 -11.15 -5.18 -16.36
N GLU A 56 -10.24 -5.95 -15.77
CA GLU A 56 -9.86 -7.28 -16.21
C GLU A 56 -9.71 -8.23 -15.02
N VAL A 57 -9.96 -9.51 -15.26
CA VAL A 57 -9.73 -10.59 -14.32
C VAL A 57 -8.31 -11.11 -14.53
N VAL A 58 -7.49 -11.09 -13.48
CA VAL A 58 -6.08 -11.47 -13.56
C VAL A 58 -5.71 -12.49 -12.48
N ARG A 59 -4.78 -13.38 -12.83
CA ARG A 59 -4.12 -14.29 -11.89
C ARG A 59 -2.87 -13.62 -11.31
N VAL A 60 -2.78 -13.59 -9.99
CA VAL A 60 -1.61 -13.16 -9.22
C VAL A 60 -1.12 -14.32 -8.35
N ALA A 61 0.03 -14.16 -7.68
CA ALA A 61 0.63 -15.21 -6.85
C ALA A 61 -0.32 -15.76 -5.76
N SER A 62 -1.15 -14.89 -5.16
CA SER A 62 -2.09 -15.25 -4.10
C SER A 62 -3.47 -15.71 -4.58
N GLY A 63 -3.79 -15.60 -5.89
CA GLY A 63 -5.11 -15.98 -6.39
C GLY A 63 -5.57 -15.18 -7.60
N TRP A 64 -6.89 -15.00 -7.73
CA TRP A 64 -7.55 -14.29 -8.81
C TRP A 64 -8.22 -13.02 -8.29
N ARG A 65 -8.26 -11.97 -9.11
CA ARG A 65 -8.95 -10.72 -8.76
C ARG A 65 -9.34 -9.91 -9.99
N PHE A 66 -10.24 -8.95 -9.78
CA PHE A 66 -10.36 -7.82 -10.70
C PHE A 66 -9.29 -6.77 -10.46
N ARG A 67 -8.89 -6.10 -11.55
CA ARG A 67 -8.04 -4.91 -11.55
C ARG A 67 -8.51 -3.98 -12.66
N SER A 68 -8.34 -2.66 -12.48
CA SER A 68 -8.38 -1.72 -13.60
C SER A 68 -7.23 -2.01 -14.57
N LYS A 69 -7.50 -1.86 -15.87
CA LYS A 69 -6.44 -1.98 -16.85
C LYS A 69 -5.43 -0.82 -16.73
N PRO A 70 -4.16 -1.04 -17.12
CA PRO A 70 -3.13 0.00 -17.04
C PRO A 70 -3.50 1.31 -17.76
N GLU A 71 -4.23 1.23 -18.88
CA GLU A 71 -4.64 2.41 -19.66
C GLU A 71 -5.64 3.29 -18.90
N MET A 72 -6.35 2.73 -17.91
CA MET A 72 -7.28 3.49 -17.07
C MET A 72 -6.56 4.26 -15.96
N GLN A 73 -5.30 3.93 -15.63
CA GLN A 73 -4.59 4.47 -14.48
C GLN A 73 -4.53 6.00 -14.49
N SER A 74 -4.14 6.62 -15.62
CA SER A 74 -4.03 8.09 -15.74
C SER A 74 -5.35 8.83 -15.53
N TYR A 75 -6.48 8.16 -15.76
CA TYR A 75 -7.80 8.72 -15.52
C TYR A 75 -8.23 8.51 -14.07
N LEU A 76 -8.01 7.32 -13.52
CA LEU A 76 -8.36 6.94 -12.16
C LEU A 76 -7.51 7.67 -11.09
N ASP A 77 -6.26 8.03 -11.41
CA ASP A 77 -5.39 8.82 -10.54
C ASP A 77 -6.01 10.18 -10.15
N ARG A 78 -6.94 10.70 -10.97
CA ARG A 78 -7.67 11.95 -10.69
C ARG A 78 -8.70 11.80 -9.58
N LEU A 79 -9.20 10.58 -9.32
CA LEU A 79 -10.20 10.32 -8.28
C LEU A 79 -9.58 10.30 -6.89
N ASN A 80 -8.33 9.83 -6.78
CA ASN A 80 -7.63 9.76 -5.51
C ASN A 80 -6.17 10.17 -5.72
N PRO A 81 -5.89 11.47 -5.92
CA PRO A 81 -4.52 11.95 -6.04
C PRO A 81 -3.82 11.70 -4.71
N GLN A 82 -3.12 10.57 -4.60
CA GLN A 82 -2.17 10.28 -3.54
C GLN A 82 -1.08 11.35 -3.64
N LYS A 83 -1.32 12.50 -3.01
CA LYS A 83 -0.30 13.52 -2.88
C LYS A 83 0.78 12.89 -2.01
N PRO A 84 2.01 12.68 -2.52
CA PRO A 84 3.09 12.24 -1.67
C PRO A 84 3.13 13.19 -0.47
N PRO A 85 3.28 12.68 0.77
CA PRO A 85 3.28 13.52 1.95
C PRO A 85 4.36 14.59 1.77
N ARG A 86 3.93 15.85 1.62
CA ARG A 86 4.86 16.97 1.51
C ARG A 86 5.35 17.30 2.91
N TYR A 87 6.63 17.05 3.15
CA TYR A 87 7.29 17.51 4.37
C TYR A 87 7.62 18.98 4.24
N SER A 88 7.47 19.73 5.33
CA SER A 88 7.88 21.12 5.34
C SER A 88 9.40 21.21 5.20
N ARG A 89 9.87 22.37 4.71
CA ARG A 89 11.31 22.66 4.64
C ARG A 89 12.01 22.46 5.98
N ALA A 90 11.35 22.85 7.08
CA ALA A 90 11.88 22.66 8.44
C ALA A 90 12.09 21.18 8.81
N VAL A 91 11.21 20.27 8.36
CA VAL A 91 11.38 18.82 8.60
C VAL A 91 12.61 18.30 7.85
N LEU A 92 12.74 18.66 6.57
CA LEU A 92 13.86 18.21 5.73
C LEU A 92 15.20 18.81 6.18
N GLU A 93 15.24 20.08 6.57
CA GLU A 93 16.44 20.71 7.13
C GLU A 93 16.85 20.05 8.46
N THR A 94 15.91 19.76 9.33
CA THR A 94 16.18 19.06 10.60
C THR A 94 16.75 17.66 10.34
N LEU A 95 16.13 16.90 9.43
CA LEU A 95 16.63 15.59 9.04
C LEU A 95 18.03 15.65 8.42
N ALA A 96 18.30 16.62 7.56
CA ALA A 96 19.61 16.80 6.94
C ALA A 96 20.68 17.08 8.00
N ILE A 97 20.41 17.95 8.97
CA ILE A 97 21.34 18.22 10.07
C ILE A 97 21.64 16.94 10.85
N ILE A 98 20.62 16.15 11.20
CA ILE A 98 20.81 14.87 11.90
C ILE A 98 21.69 13.93 11.06
N ALA A 99 21.39 13.77 9.77
CA ALA A 99 22.11 12.85 8.90
C ALA A 99 23.61 13.19 8.76
N TYR A 100 23.96 14.48 8.70
CA TYR A 100 25.34 14.93 8.49
C TYR A 100 26.11 15.22 9.80
N HIS A 101 25.43 15.47 10.92
CA HIS A 101 26.05 15.84 12.19
C HIS A 101 25.82 14.85 13.34
N GLN A 102 25.17 13.71 13.10
CA GLN A 102 25.04 12.67 14.12
C GLN A 102 26.42 12.19 14.65
N PRO A 103 26.56 11.94 15.96
CA PRO A 103 25.55 12.05 17.01
C PRO A 103 25.27 13.51 17.42
N VAL A 104 24.01 13.93 17.35
CA VAL A 104 23.58 15.32 17.53
C VAL A 104 22.45 15.41 18.55
N THR A 105 22.49 16.44 19.40
CA THR A 105 21.42 16.73 20.37
C THR A 105 20.44 17.75 19.80
N ARG A 106 19.27 17.90 20.43
CA ARG A 106 18.31 18.95 20.05
C ARG A 106 18.94 20.34 20.09
N GLY A 107 19.77 20.61 21.09
CA GLY A 107 20.45 21.91 21.24
C GLY A 107 21.35 22.22 20.05
N ASP A 108 22.16 21.25 19.61
CA ASP A 108 23.04 21.43 18.45
C ASP A 108 22.24 21.70 17.16
N ILE A 109 21.10 21.02 16.97
CA ILE A 109 20.22 21.25 15.82
C ILE A 109 19.67 22.68 15.84
N GLU A 110 19.25 23.17 17.01
CA GLU A 110 18.71 24.52 17.18
C GLU A 110 19.80 25.58 16.96
N GLU A 111 21.03 25.32 17.39
CA GLU A 111 22.20 26.18 17.14
C GLU A 111 22.50 26.28 15.64
N ILE A 112 22.55 25.15 14.92
CA ILE A 112 22.81 25.14 13.48
C ILE A 112 21.67 25.80 12.69
N ARG A 113 20.41 25.58 13.10
CA ARG A 113 19.23 26.18 12.43
C ARG A 113 19.00 27.64 12.79
N GLY A 114 19.57 28.12 13.90
CA GLY A 114 19.31 29.44 14.46
C GLY A 114 17.87 29.65 14.97
N VAL A 115 17.06 28.59 15.03
CA VAL A 115 15.67 28.62 15.50
C VAL A 115 15.30 27.32 16.21
N ALA A 116 14.36 27.40 17.15
CA ALA A 116 13.86 26.25 17.88
C ALA A 116 13.35 25.14 16.93
N VAL A 117 13.63 23.89 17.29
CA VAL A 117 13.07 22.71 16.62
C VAL A 117 11.73 22.40 17.25
N SER A 118 10.70 22.20 16.42
CA SER A 118 9.41 21.74 16.93
C SER A 118 9.51 20.28 17.38
N THR A 119 9.02 19.99 18.58
CA THR A 119 8.93 18.61 19.10
C THR A 119 8.14 17.70 18.15
N GLN A 120 7.19 18.25 17.39
CA GLN A 120 6.41 17.48 16.41
C GLN A 120 7.27 17.01 15.22
N ILE A 121 8.31 17.77 14.85
CA ILE A 121 9.23 17.38 13.77
C ILE A 121 10.00 16.13 14.21
N ILE A 122 10.62 16.16 15.39
CA ILE A 122 11.35 15.01 15.95
C ILE A 122 10.45 13.78 16.05
N LYS A 123 9.25 13.92 16.64
CA LYS A 123 8.27 12.83 16.70
C LYS A 123 7.88 12.27 15.33
N THR A 124 7.78 13.14 14.32
CA THR A 124 7.44 12.70 12.95
C THR A 124 8.58 11.90 12.33
N LEU A 125 9.83 12.29 12.57
CA LEU A 125 11.01 11.58 12.08
C LEU A 125 11.16 10.21 12.79
N GLU A 126 10.95 10.16 14.10
CA GLU A 126 10.98 8.92 14.90
C GLU A 126 9.83 7.97 14.51
N ALA A 127 8.60 8.47 14.38
CA ALA A 127 7.44 7.66 13.98
C ALA A 127 7.59 7.06 12.56
N ARG A 128 8.44 7.68 11.73
CA ARG A 128 8.80 7.16 10.40
C ARG A 128 10.00 6.21 10.44
N GLY A 129 10.64 6.05 11.59
CA GLY A 129 11.86 5.25 11.76
C GLY A 129 13.08 5.84 11.04
N TRP A 130 13.11 7.15 10.82
CA TRP A 130 14.23 7.82 10.12
C TRP A 130 15.34 8.24 11.07
N VAL A 131 15.02 8.43 12.34
CA VAL A 131 15.96 8.79 13.40
C VAL A 131 15.57 8.06 14.68
N GLU A 132 16.54 7.86 15.57
CA GLU A 132 16.33 7.27 16.89
C GLU A 132 17.23 7.94 17.94
N ALA A 133 16.81 7.89 19.21
CA ALA A 133 17.60 8.38 20.33
C ALA A 133 18.60 7.29 20.77
N ILE A 134 19.89 7.57 20.61
CA ILE A 134 20.98 6.61 20.91
C ILE A 134 21.57 6.77 22.32
N GLY A 135 21.19 7.80 23.07
CA GLY A 135 21.69 8.07 24.42
C GLY A 135 21.53 9.54 24.81
N THR A 136 22.14 9.92 25.95
CA THR A 136 22.20 11.31 26.43
C THR A 136 23.64 11.77 26.53
N ARG A 137 23.89 13.05 26.24
CA ARG A 137 25.22 13.65 26.34
C ARG A 137 25.54 13.96 27.80
N ASP A 138 26.77 13.70 28.24
CA ASP A 138 27.21 13.96 29.62
C ASP A 138 27.57 15.44 29.84
N THR A 139 26.54 16.28 29.75
CA THR A 139 26.57 17.74 29.97
C THR A 139 25.40 18.15 30.87
N PRO A 140 25.43 19.33 31.52
CA PRO A 140 24.31 19.80 32.34
C PRO A 140 22.98 19.75 31.57
N GLY A 141 21.98 19.08 32.14
CA GLY A 141 20.68 18.84 31.51
C GLY A 141 20.53 17.49 30.80
N LYS A 142 21.64 16.74 30.60
CA LYS A 142 21.69 15.43 29.93
C LYS A 142 20.79 15.33 28.67
N PRO A 143 20.94 16.25 27.71
CA PRO A 143 20.13 16.28 26.49
C PRO A 143 20.45 15.12 25.54
#